data_AF-A0A2S7KLV7-F1
#
_entry.id   AF-A0A2S7KLV7-F1
#
_cell.length_a   1.000
_cell.length_b   1.000
_cell.length_c   1.000
_cell.angle_alpha   90.00
_cell.angle_beta   90.00
_cell.angle_gamma   90.00
#
_symmetry.space_group_name_H-M   'P 1'
#
loop_
_entity.id
_entity.type
_entity.pdbx_description
1 polymer ?
#
loop_
_entity_poly.entity_id
_entity_poly.type
_entity_poly.pdbx_seq_one_letter_code
_entity_poly.pdbx_strand_id
1 'polypeptide(L)'
;MKFIKQSMYYTLLCLSIVFASCNSDDDGDNGDNGDNGGGAEFVTAKVGGADFAAAQNPAVLVGATKASQGGLSILTVQGSNNDGDFINFTIVDYNGPGTYTTGDGLTNVSLIQYGELVGTTGADVWASNASTSAVGGLTPGEINVTVDADGVVEGTFMFEGYNGADMSTKNITNGEFKANLDN
;
A
#
# COMPACT_ATOMS: atom_id res chain seq x y z
N MET A 1 61.67 -1.88 -12.99
CA MET A 1 60.69 -1.34 -12.02
C MET A 1 59.30 -1.41 -12.64
N LYS A 2 58.52 -2.44 -12.31
CA LYS A 2 57.11 -2.60 -12.70
C LYS A 2 56.43 -3.56 -11.73
N PHE A 3 55.98 -3.08 -10.56
CA PHE A 3 55.09 -3.86 -9.68
C PHE A 3 54.25 -2.92 -8.81
N ILE A 4 53.24 -2.27 -9.41
CA ILE A 4 52.10 -1.70 -8.69
C ILE A 4 50.88 -2.00 -9.55
N LYS A 5 50.14 -3.07 -9.23
CA LYS A 5 48.79 -3.35 -9.78
C LYS A 5 48.08 -4.55 -9.12
N GLN A 6 48.32 -4.81 -7.82
CA GLN A 6 47.71 -5.99 -7.17
C GLN A 6 47.38 -5.81 -5.68
N SER A 7 46.94 -4.62 -5.25
CA SER A 7 46.53 -4.38 -3.85
C SER A 7 45.10 -3.82 -3.70
N MET A 8 44.21 -4.12 -4.65
CA MET A 8 42.83 -3.61 -4.65
C MET A 8 41.84 -4.78 -4.71
N TYR A 9 41.97 -5.76 -3.82
CA TYR A 9 41.06 -6.93 -3.78
C TYR A 9 40.78 -7.50 -2.37
N TYR A 10 41.11 -6.80 -1.28
CA TYR A 10 40.96 -7.36 0.08
C TYR A 10 40.35 -6.41 1.13
N THR A 11 39.34 -5.59 0.79
CA THR A 11 38.75 -4.66 1.79
C THR A 11 37.23 -4.50 1.71
N LEU A 12 36.48 -5.45 1.15
CA LEU A 12 35.02 -5.37 1.24
C LEU A 12 34.40 -6.73 1.60
N LEU A 13 34.78 -7.21 2.78
CA LEU A 13 34.12 -8.28 3.51
C LEU A 13 33.90 -7.77 4.94
N CYS A 14 32.68 -7.95 5.45
CA CYS A 14 32.13 -7.53 6.75
C CYS A 14 31.33 -6.21 6.74
N LEU A 15 30.06 -6.30 6.33
CA LEU A 15 29.00 -5.53 7.01
C LEU A 15 27.65 -6.27 6.92
N SER A 16 27.54 -7.36 7.68
CA SER A 16 26.25 -7.96 8.06
C SER A 16 25.93 -7.46 9.47
N ILE A 17 25.11 -6.42 9.57
CA ILE A 17 24.52 -5.99 10.84
C ILE A 17 23.06 -6.44 10.82
N VAL A 18 22.82 -7.53 11.52
CA VAL A 18 21.51 -7.98 12.00
C VAL A 18 21.08 -7.05 13.12
N PHE A 19 19.96 -6.34 12.95
CA PHE A 19 19.25 -5.70 14.06
C PHE A 19 18.18 -6.66 14.54
N ALA A 20 18.56 -7.55 15.46
CA ALA A 20 17.63 -8.13 16.42
C ALA A 20 17.52 -7.13 17.58
N SER A 21 16.42 -6.37 17.62
CA SER A 21 16.06 -5.55 18.78
C SER A 21 14.87 -6.20 19.46
N CYS A 22 15.16 -6.97 20.50
CA CYS A 22 14.19 -7.51 21.45
C CYS A 22 14.65 -7.06 22.84
N ASN A 23 13.88 -6.20 23.48
CA ASN A 23 13.85 -5.91 24.92
C ASN A 23 12.60 -5.02 25.12
N SER A 24 11.71 -5.20 26.09
CA SER A 24 11.69 -6.03 27.31
C SER A 24 10.24 -6.02 27.80
N ASP A 25 9.85 -7.09 28.50
CA ASP A 25 8.64 -7.19 29.32
C ASP A 25 8.48 -6.00 30.30
N ASP A 26 7.25 -5.55 30.52
CA ASP A 26 6.70 -5.40 31.87
C ASP A 26 5.16 -5.30 31.85
N ASP A 27 4.56 -5.98 32.82
CA ASP A 27 3.14 -6.29 33.02
C ASP A 27 2.21 -5.08 33.18
N GLY A 28 0.96 -5.25 32.73
CA GLY A 28 -0.13 -4.30 33.03
C GLY A 28 -1.48 -4.70 32.44
N ASP A 29 -2.14 -5.68 33.07
CA ASP A 29 -3.51 -6.11 32.84
C ASP A 29 -4.52 -4.94 32.84
N ASN A 30 -5.27 -4.75 31.74
CA ASN A 30 -6.69 -4.37 31.80
C ASN A 30 -7.41 -4.53 30.45
N GLY A 31 -8.34 -5.48 30.39
CA GLY A 31 -9.67 -5.25 29.81
C GLY A 31 -9.84 -5.15 28.29
N ASP A 32 -10.19 -6.28 27.70
CA ASP A 32 -11.34 -6.46 26.80
C ASP A 32 -11.42 -5.65 25.48
N ASN A 33 -10.99 -6.27 24.38
CA ASN A 33 -11.91 -6.65 23.29
C ASN A 33 -11.18 -7.58 22.31
N GLY A 34 -11.92 -8.50 21.69
CA GLY A 34 -11.40 -9.56 20.83
C GLY A 34 -10.35 -9.11 19.81
N ASP A 35 -9.09 -9.42 20.11
CA ASP A 35 -7.95 -9.22 19.24
C ASP A 35 -7.91 -10.37 18.22
N ASN A 36 -8.47 -10.14 17.04
CA ASN A 36 -8.25 -11.01 15.89
C ASN A 36 -6.81 -10.79 15.38
N GLY A 37 -5.83 -11.34 16.11
CA GLY A 37 -4.63 -11.99 15.56
C GLY A 37 -3.73 -11.25 14.57
N GLY A 38 -3.78 -9.92 14.43
CA GLY A 38 -2.97 -9.16 13.49
C GLY A 38 -2.28 -7.98 14.17
N GLY A 39 -0.96 -7.83 14.00
CA GLY A 39 -0.25 -6.63 14.46
C GLY A 39 -0.83 -5.33 13.90
N ALA A 40 -0.33 -4.16 14.36
CA ALA A 40 -0.90 -2.86 14.02
C ALA A 40 -1.19 -2.66 12.51
N GLU A 41 -2.41 -2.23 12.18
CA GLU A 41 -2.86 -1.94 10.81
C GLU A 41 -2.27 -0.62 10.30
N PHE A 42 -1.91 -0.56 9.02
CA PHE A 42 -1.38 0.65 8.41
C PHE A 42 -1.65 0.71 6.92
N VAL A 43 -1.73 1.94 6.40
CA VAL A 43 -1.54 2.26 4.99
C VAL A 43 -0.63 3.48 4.95
N THR A 44 0.53 3.34 4.30
CA THR A 44 1.54 4.40 4.18
C THR A 44 1.98 4.53 2.73
N ALA A 45 2.45 5.71 2.33
CA ALA A 45 3.05 5.92 1.01
C ALA A 45 3.84 7.24 0.96
N LYS A 46 4.56 7.44 -0.14
CA LYS A 46 5.07 8.74 -0.60
C LYS A 46 4.17 9.28 -1.71
N VAL A 47 3.40 10.33 -1.43
CA VAL A 47 2.54 11.04 -2.38
C VAL A 47 3.26 12.27 -2.90
N GLY A 48 3.68 12.27 -4.18
CA GLY A 48 4.47 13.37 -4.74
C GLY A 48 5.78 13.63 -3.96
N GLY A 49 6.28 12.62 -3.24
CA GLY A 49 7.44 12.72 -2.35
C GLY A 49 7.14 13.09 -0.90
N ALA A 50 5.93 13.54 -0.57
CA ALA A 50 5.48 13.79 0.80
C ALA A 50 4.99 12.52 1.49
N ASP A 51 5.13 12.42 2.81
CA ASP A 51 4.65 11.27 3.58
C ASP A 51 3.13 11.29 3.74
N PHE A 52 2.51 10.15 3.43
CA PHE A 52 1.14 9.82 3.77
C PHE A 52 1.13 8.66 4.77
N ALA A 53 0.29 8.78 5.79
CA ALA A 53 -0.02 7.68 6.70
C ALA A 53 -1.48 7.76 7.14
N ALA A 54 -2.17 6.62 7.11
CA ALA A 54 -3.51 6.51 7.67
C ALA A 54 -3.49 6.78 9.18
N ALA A 55 -4.58 7.35 9.68
CA ALA A 55 -4.69 7.73 11.08
C ALA A 55 -4.67 6.50 11.99
N GLN A 56 -3.95 6.66 13.11
CA GLN A 56 -3.84 5.68 14.20
C GLN A 56 -4.47 6.22 15.50
N ASN A 57 -4.87 7.50 15.51
CA ASN A 57 -5.41 8.23 16.67
C ASN A 57 -6.25 9.42 16.16
N PRO A 58 -7.47 9.66 16.69
CA PRO A 58 -8.14 8.95 17.80
C PRO A 58 -8.75 7.61 17.41
N ALA A 59 -8.77 7.27 16.13
CA ALA A 59 -9.21 5.98 15.62
C ALA A 59 -8.22 5.46 14.58
N VAL A 60 -8.15 4.12 14.45
CA VAL A 60 -7.50 3.46 13.32
C VAL A 60 -8.44 3.59 12.13
N LEU A 61 -7.98 4.27 11.07
CA LEU A 61 -8.76 4.49 9.85
C LEU A 61 -8.19 3.64 8.70
N VAL A 62 -7.99 2.36 8.98
CA VAL A 62 -7.54 1.34 8.03
C VAL A 62 -8.56 0.21 8.05
N GLY A 63 -8.77 -0.44 6.90
CA GLY A 63 -9.58 -1.65 6.85
C GLY A 63 -9.51 -2.34 5.51
N ALA A 64 -9.84 -3.63 5.50
CA ALA A 64 -9.92 -4.43 4.30
C ALA A 64 -11.16 -5.33 4.31
N THR A 65 -11.66 -5.65 3.11
CA THR A 65 -12.73 -6.64 2.92
C THR A 65 -12.35 -7.57 1.79
N LYS A 66 -12.74 -8.84 1.94
CA LYS A 66 -12.60 -9.85 0.90
C LYS A 66 -13.94 -10.52 0.66
N ALA A 67 -14.52 -10.27 -0.51
CA ALA A 67 -15.81 -10.82 -0.88
C ALA A 67 -15.66 -11.80 -2.05
N SER A 68 -16.48 -12.85 -2.07
CA SER A 68 -16.52 -13.79 -3.20
C SER A 68 -17.96 -14.18 -3.53
N GLN A 69 -18.41 -13.85 -4.74
CA GLN A 69 -19.77 -14.15 -5.21
C GLN A 69 -19.75 -14.46 -6.71
N GLY A 70 -20.45 -15.51 -7.12
CA GLY A 70 -20.65 -15.82 -8.54
C GLY A 70 -19.37 -16.15 -9.31
N GLY A 71 -18.32 -16.63 -8.63
CA GLY A 71 -17.02 -16.92 -9.23
C GLY A 71 -16.07 -15.71 -9.32
N LEU A 72 -16.52 -14.53 -8.91
CA LEU A 72 -15.71 -13.32 -8.80
C LEU A 72 -15.25 -13.14 -7.35
N SER A 73 -13.96 -12.88 -7.16
CA SER A 73 -13.39 -12.52 -5.85
C SER A 73 -12.86 -11.09 -5.90
N ILE A 74 -13.14 -10.32 -4.86
CA ILE A 74 -12.76 -8.92 -4.76
C ILE A 74 -12.06 -8.70 -3.43
N LEU A 75 -10.85 -8.15 -3.47
CA LEU A 75 -10.15 -7.61 -2.32
C LEU A 75 -10.21 -6.09 -2.37
N THR A 76 -10.64 -5.45 -1.30
CA THR A 76 -10.58 -3.99 -1.14
C THR A 76 -9.80 -3.65 0.13
N VAL A 77 -8.91 -2.66 0.04
CA VAL A 77 -8.17 -2.12 1.18
C VAL A 77 -8.28 -0.60 1.13
N GLN A 78 -8.43 0.03 2.29
CA GLN A 78 -8.45 1.48 2.43
C GLN A 78 -7.65 1.95 3.65
N GLY A 79 -7.14 3.18 3.54
CA GLY A 79 -6.60 3.93 4.66
C GLY A 79 -6.85 5.43 4.48
N SER A 80 -7.22 6.12 5.55
CA SER A 80 -7.46 7.58 5.55
C SER A 80 -6.71 8.28 6.68
N ASN A 81 -6.23 9.50 6.45
CA ASN A 81 -5.69 10.35 7.52
C ASN A 81 -6.80 11.13 8.24
N ASN A 82 -6.46 11.91 9.26
CA ASN A 82 -7.43 12.70 10.03
C ASN A 82 -7.97 13.93 9.27
N ASP A 83 -7.33 14.30 8.15
CA ASP A 83 -7.78 15.38 7.27
C ASP A 83 -8.78 14.87 6.22
N GLY A 84 -8.99 13.55 6.14
CA GLY A 84 -9.91 12.89 5.23
C GLY A 84 -9.28 12.49 3.89
N ASP A 85 -7.99 12.76 3.68
CA ASP A 85 -7.27 12.23 2.53
C ASP A 85 -7.16 10.71 2.65
N PHE A 86 -7.18 10.03 1.51
CA PHE A 86 -7.30 8.57 1.50
C PHE A 86 -6.48 7.93 0.40
N ILE A 87 -6.06 6.70 0.66
CA ILE A 87 -5.64 5.73 -0.35
C ILE A 87 -6.57 4.54 -0.26
N ASN A 88 -7.11 4.10 -1.38
CA ASN A 88 -7.79 2.82 -1.46
C ASN A 88 -7.51 2.11 -2.78
N PHE A 89 -7.67 0.79 -2.75
CA PHE A 89 -7.63 -0.02 -3.95
C PHE A 89 -8.65 -1.15 -3.89
N THR A 90 -9.05 -1.58 -5.07
CA THR A 90 -9.89 -2.75 -5.29
C THR A 90 -9.23 -3.61 -6.35
N ILE A 91 -8.95 -4.86 -5.98
CA ILE A 91 -8.47 -5.90 -6.88
C ILE A 91 -9.65 -6.78 -7.24
N VAL A 92 -9.98 -6.81 -8.53
CA VAL A 92 -11.01 -7.70 -9.09
C VAL A 92 -10.34 -8.98 -9.59
N ASP A 93 -11.03 -10.12 -9.47
CA ASP A 93 -10.48 -11.45 -9.73
C ASP A 93 -9.29 -11.80 -8.82
N TYR A 94 -9.35 -11.34 -7.56
CA TYR A 94 -8.32 -11.61 -6.56
C TYR A 94 -8.19 -13.12 -6.27
N ASN A 95 -6.98 -13.67 -6.41
CA ASN A 95 -6.72 -15.10 -6.30
C ASN A 95 -5.65 -15.47 -5.26
N GLY A 96 -5.37 -14.55 -4.32
CA GLY A 96 -4.42 -14.73 -3.22
C GLY A 96 -3.16 -13.86 -3.36
N PRO A 97 -2.11 -14.15 -2.58
CA PRO A 97 -0.84 -13.43 -2.69
C PRO A 97 -0.28 -13.45 -4.11
N GLY A 98 0.15 -12.29 -4.58
CA GLY A 98 0.56 -12.07 -5.96
C GLY A 98 0.61 -10.60 -6.33
N THR A 99 1.05 -10.33 -7.56
CA THR A 99 1.12 -8.99 -8.12
C THR A 99 -0.08 -8.73 -9.03
N TYR A 100 -0.77 -7.63 -8.78
CA TYR A 100 -1.95 -7.18 -9.51
C TYR A 100 -1.70 -5.81 -10.09
N THR A 101 -2.15 -5.60 -11.31
CA THR A 101 -1.99 -4.34 -12.03
C THR A 101 -3.27 -3.53 -12.02
N THR A 102 -3.15 -2.22 -12.23
CA THR A 102 -4.27 -1.31 -12.51
C THR A 102 -3.88 -0.37 -13.64
N GLY A 103 -4.86 0.11 -14.42
CA GLY A 103 -4.57 1.07 -15.49
C GLY A 103 -3.71 0.54 -16.64
N ASP A 104 -3.54 -0.78 -16.73
CA ASP A 104 -2.81 -1.50 -17.79
C ASP A 104 -3.71 -1.90 -18.97
N GLY A 105 -5.04 -1.81 -18.83
CA GLY A 105 -5.95 -2.02 -19.95
C GLY A 105 -7.43 -1.76 -19.62
N LEU A 106 -8.22 -1.53 -20.68
CA LEU A 106 -9.66 -1.22 -20.58
C LEU A 106 -10.51 -2.37 -20.01
N THR A 107 -10.01 -3.60 -20.06
CA THR A 107 -10.69 -4.78 -19.52
C THR A 107 -10.31 -5.08 -18.07
N ASN A 108 -9.24 -4.47 -17.55
CA ASN A 108 -8.87 -4.59 -16.15
C ASN A 108 -9.64 -3.55 -15.33
N VAL A 109 -10.63 -4.00 -14.58
CA VAL A 109 -11.50 -3.16 -13.75
C VAL A 109 -10.97 -2.95 -12.33
N SER A 110 -9.78 -3.47 -12.01
CA SER A 110 -9.08 -3.13 -10.77
C SER A 110 -8.71 -1.64 -10.75
N LEU A 111 -8.68 -1.07 -9.56
CA LEU A 111 -8.49 0.35 -9.30
C LEU A 111 -7.57 0.55 -8.10
N ILE A 112 -6.72 1.56 -8.17
CA ILE A 112 -6.07 2.17 -7.01
C ILE A 112 -6.16 3.68 -7.16
N GLN A 113 -6.33 4.39 -6.05
CA GLN A 113 -6.45 5.85 -6.06
C GLN A 113 -5.97 6.47 -4.77
N TYR A 114 -5.57 7.74 -4.92
CA TYR A 114 -5.33 8.67 -3.83
C TYR A 114 -6.30 9.83 -3.98
N GLY A 115 -6.92 10.25 -2.87
CA GLY A 115 -7.79 11.41 -2.83
C GLY A 115 -7.38 12.41 -1.76
N GLU A 116 -7.41 13.68 -2.10
CA GLU A 116 -7.28 14.81 -1.16
C GLU A 116 -8.64 15.42 -0.90
N LEU A 117 -9.04 15.56 0.36
CA LEU A 117 -10.32 16.19 0.68
C LEU A 117 -10.23 17.70 0.43
N VAL A 118 -11.16 18.23 -0.38
CA VAL A 118 -11.23 19.66 -0.69
C VAL A 118 -12.52 20.24 -0.12
N GLY A 119 -12.39 20.87 1.04
CA GLY A 119 -13.53 21.43 1.77
C GLY A 119 -14.43 20.34 2.37
N THR A 120 -15.75 20.55 2.33
CA THR A 120 -16.72 19.63 2.97
C THR A 120 -17.53 18.78 2.00
N THR A 121 -17.35 18.96 0.68
CA THR A 121 -18.26 18.39 -0.33
C THR A 121 -17.55 17.66 -1.47
N GLY A 122 -16.22 17.59 -1.50
CA GLY A 122 -15.50 16.99 -2.61
C GLY A 122 -14.09 16.55 -2.24
N ALA A 123 -13.49 15.79 -3.15
CA ALA A 123 -12.10 15.40 -3.10
C ALA A 123 -11.50 15.52 -4.50
N ASP A 124 -10.24 15.95 -4.58
CA ASP A 124 -9.44 15.79 -5.79
C ASP A 124 -8.89 14.37 -5.80
N VAL A 125 -9.09 13.63 -6.89
CA VAL A 125 -8.77 12.20 -6.97
C VAL A 125 -7.81 11.93 -8.11
N TRP A 126 -6.70 11.28 -7.78
CA TRP A 126 -5.73 10.73 -8.72
C TRP A 126 -5.85 9.21 -8.70
N ALA A 127 -6.32 8.64 -9.81
CA ALA A 127 -6.60 7.21 -9.91
C ALA A 127 -5.73 6.53 -10.97
N SER A 128 -5.56 5.22 -10.82
CA SER A 128 -5.09 4.29 -11.85
C SER A 128 -6.15 3.19 -12.00
N ASN A 129 -6.81 3.16 -13.15
CA ASN A 129 -7.94 2.28 -13.48
C ASN A 129 -8.10 2.06 -14.99
N ALA A 130 -9.06 1.24 -15.39
CA ALA A 130 -9.40 0.96 -16.79
C ALA A 130 -9.38 2.22 -17.68
N SER A 131 -10.03 3.31 -17.29
CA SER A 131 -10.11 4.55 -18.07
C SER A 131 -8.75 5.24 -18.24
N THR A 132 -7.91 5.21 -17.22
CA THR A 132 -6.56 5.82 -17.29
C THR A 132 -5.63 5.10 -18.26
N SER A 133 -5.87 3.82 -18.54
CA SER A 133 -5.11 3.08 -19.56
C SER A 133 -5.24 3.69 -20.97
N ALA A 134 -6.31 4.45 -21.22
CA ALA A 134 -6.54 5.12 -22.49
C ALA A 134 -5.90 6.52 -22.61
N VAL A 135 -5.43 7.10 -21.50
CA VAL A 135 -4.77 8.42 -21.50
C VAL A 135 -3.41 8.35 -22.21
N GLY A 136 -2.71 7.22 -22.06
CA GLY A 136 -1.39 6.98 -22.66
C GLY A 136 -0.25 7.67 -21.90
N GLY A 137 0.90 7.01 -21.80
CA GLY A 137 2.09 7.55 -21.15
C GLY A 137 2.11 7.49 -19.62
N LEU A 138 1.03 7.03 -18.99
CA LEU A 138 0.97 6.77 -17.55
C LEU A 138 1.56 5.41 -17.21
N THR A 139 2.21 5.32 -16.06
CA THR A 139 2.66 4.05 -15.50
C THR A 139 1.49 3.32 -14.84
N PRO A 140 1.18 2.06 -15.25
CA PRO A 140 0.20 1.24 -14.55
C PRO A 140 0.51 1.13 -13.05
N GLY A 141 -0.54 1.00 -12.24
CA GLY A 141 -0.37 0.70 -10.83
C GLY A 141 0.03 -0.76 -10.63
N GLU A 142 0.79 -1.00 -9.56
CA GLU A 142 1.19 -2.32 -9.11
C GLU A 142 0.80 -2.46 -7.63
N ILE A 143 0.06 -3.51 -7.32
CA ILE A 143 -0.31 -3.91 -5.95
C ILE A 143 0.25 -5.32 -5.75
N ASN A 144 1.19 -5.46 -4.84
CA ASN A 144 1.81 -6.73 -4.52
C ASN A 144 1.32 -7.19 -3.15
N VAL A 145 0.44 -8.18 -3.13
CA VAL A 145 -0.06 -8.80 -1.90
C VAL A 145 0.90 -9.92 -1.50
N THR A 146 1.54 -9.80 -0.35
CA THR A 146 2.52 -10.78 0.15
C THR A 146 1.94 -11.71 1.21
N VAL A 147 0.92 -11.24 1.95
CA VAL A 147 0.23 -12.01 2.99
C VAL A 147 -1.27 -11.93 2.75
N ASP A 148 -1.93 -13.08 2.83
CA ASP A 148 -3.37 -13.24 2.98
C ASP A 148 -3.60 -14.50 3.79
N ALA A 149 -3.52 -14.36 5.11
CA ALA A 149 -3.58 -15.45 6.07
C ALA A 149 -4.11 -14.92 7.41
N ASP A 150 -4.77 -15.80 8.17
CA ASP A 150 -5.21 -15.51 9.53
C ASP A 150 -6.06 -14.23 9.68
N GLY A 151 -6.84 -13.88 8.65
CA GLY A 151 -7.67 -12.68 8.64
C GLY A 151 -6.91 -11.39 8.38
N VAL A 152 -5.65 -11.45 7.95
CA VAL A 152 -4.80 -10.29 7.66
C VAL A 152 -4.37 -10.30 6.20
N VAL A 153 -4.37 -9.13 5.57
CA VAL A 153 -3.74 -8.90 4.27
C VAL A 153 -2.61 -7.87 4.39
N GLU A 154 -1.48 -8.15 3.75
CA GLU A 154 -0.31 -7.29 3.77
C GLU A 154 0.35 -7.23 2.39
N GLY A 155 1.02 -6.11 2.11
CA GLY A 155 1.75 -5.97 0.87
C GLY A 155 2.24 -4.56 0.61
N THR A 156 2.58 -4.32 -0.66
CA THR A 156 3.08 -3.04 -1.15
C THR A 156 2.27 -2.57 -2.34
N PHE A 157 2.33 -1.27 -2.63
CA PHE A 157 1.76 -0.72 -3.85
C PHE A 157 2.54 0.48 -4.38
N MET A 158 2.39 0.75 -5.67
CA MET A 158 2.81 1.99 -6.30
C MET A 158 1.95 2.27 -7.52
N PHE A 159 1.73 3.55 -7.85
CA PHE A 159 1.02 3.92 -9.06
C PHE A 159 1.29 5.37 -9.45
N GLU A 160 1.13 5.66 -10.74
CA GLU A 160 0.97 7.02 -11.23
C GLU A 160 -0.53 7.31 -11.36
N GLY A 161 -1.05 8.16 -10.49
CA GLY A 161 -2.45 8.54 -10.48
C GLY A 161 -2.73 9.71 -11.42
N TYR A 162 -3.83 9.65 -12.15
CA TYR A 162 -4.31 10.70 -13.05
C TYR A 162 -5.62 11.30 -12.54
N ASN A 163 -5.69 12.63 -12.51
CA ASN A 163 -6.92 13.35 -12.19
C ASN A 163 -7.60 13.79 -13.48
N GLY A 164 -8.81 13.26 -13.72
CA GLY A 164 -9.57 13.54 -14.93
C GLY A 164 -10.18 14.95 -15.02
N ALA A 165 -10.26 15.68 -13.91
CA ALA A 165 -10.86 17.01 -13.85
C ALA A 165 -9.88 18.10 -14.30
N ASP A 166 -8.60 17.99 -13.92
CA ASP A 166 -7.57 18.99 -14.20
C ASP A 166 -6.40 18.46 -15.05
N MET A 167 -6.44 17.17 -15.40
CA MET A 167 -5.43 16.47 -16.19
C MET A 167 -4.04 16.37 -15.53
N SER A 168 -3.96 16.59 -14.22
CA SER A 168 -2.71 16.46 -13.46
C SER A 168 -2.38 15.00 -13.14
N THR A 169 -1.10 14.72 -12.87
CA THR A 169 -0.64 13.43 -12.37
C THR A 169 0.05 13.56 -11.01
N LYS A 170 -0.01 12.49 -10.22
CA LYS A 170 0.73 12.34 -8.97
C LYS A 170 1.36 10.95 -8.91
N ASN A 171 2.63 10.90 -8.54
CA ASN A 171 3.33 9.64 -8.27
C ASN A 171 3.11 9.24 -6.82
N ILE A 172 2.57 8.04 -6.62
CA ILE A 172 2.43 7.40 -5.32
C ILE A 172 3.41 6.23 -5.30
N THR A 173 4.39 6.30 -4.40
CA THR A 173 5.53 5.37 -4.34
C THR A 173 5.72 4.87 -2.91
N ASN A 174 6.50 3.79 -2.75
CA ASN A 174 6.80 3.19 -1.45
C ASN A 174 5.52 2.94 -0.62
N GLY A 175 4.44 2.52 -1.29
CA GLY A 175 3.20 2.20 -0.63
C GLY A 175 3.32 0.89 0.12
N GLU A 176 2.90 0.85 1.37
CA GLU A 176 2.82 -0.36 2.19
C GLU A 176 1.46 -0.43 2.85
N PHE A 177 0.92 -1.63 2.99
CA PHE A 177 -0.34 -1.84 3.70
C PHE A 177 -0.30 -3.10 4.56
N LYS A 178 -1.02 -3.04 5.67
CA LYS A 178 -1.44 -4.16 6.51
C LYS A 178 -2.82 -3.84 7.05
N ALA A 179 -3.77 -4.72 6.82
CA ALA A 179 -5.14 -4.51 7.24
C ALA A 179 -5.78 -5.84 7.67
N ASN A 180 -6.63 -5.76 8.70
CA ASN A 180 -7.49 -6.85 9.11
C ASN A 180 -8.67 -6.95 8.13
N LEU A 181 -9.05 -8.16 7.79
CA LEU A 181 -10.21 -8.45 6.96
C LEU A 181 -11.46 -8.43 7.82
N ASP A 182 -12.32 -7.45 7.57
CA ASP A 182 -13.70 -7.46 8.04
C ASP A 182 -14.47 -8.50 7.23
N ASN A 183 -14.96 -9.53 7.94
CA ASN A 183 -15.80 -10.59 7.37
C ASN A 183 -17.27 -10.20 7.34
#